data_AF-A0A4R6RCT6-F1
#
_entry.id   AF-A0A4R6RCT6-F1
#
_cell.length_a   1.000
_cell.length_b   1.000
_cell.length_c   1.000
_cell.angle_alpha   90.00
_cell.angle_beta   90.00
_cell.angle_gamma   90.00
#
_symmetry.space_group_name_H-M   'P 1'
#
loop_
_entity.id
_entity.type
_entity.pdbx_description
1 polymer ?
#
loop_
_entity_poly.entity_id
_entity_poly.type
_entity_poly.pdbx_seq_one_letter_code
_entity_poly.pdbx_strand_id
1 'polypeptide(L)'
;MRRLSLADCVNDVCPWTGKPVSGTALTLYKGKVVGFADRAARDAFLAAMVAFETAILAPPVLKTCTRPLPGMLLPSAPVPAAA
;
A
#
# COMPACT_ATOMS: atom_id res chain seq x y z
N MET A 1 -22.88 -0.62 19.31
CA MET A 1 -22.15 -0.63 18.03
C MET A 1 -21.71 0.79 17.72
N ARG A 2 -20.40 1.06 17.71
CA ARG A 2 -19.86 2.41 17.51
C ARG A 2 -20.02 2.79 16.03
N ARG A 3 -20.97 3.68 15.71
CA ARG A 3 -21.12 4.21 14.35
C ARG A 3 -19.87 5.01 14.03
N LEU A 4 -19.20 4.66 12.93
CA LEU A 4 -18.17 5.52 12.36
C LEU A 4 -18.90 6.76 11.83
N SER A 5 -18.65 7.90 12.47
CA SER A 5 -19.26 9.17 12.09
C SER A 5 -18.29 9.97 11.24
N LEU A 6 -18.82 10.75 10.30
CA LEU A 6 -18.00 11.68 9.52
C LEU A 6 -17.29 12.72 10.41
N ALA A 7 -17.89 13.07 11.55
CA ALA A 7 -17.30 13.98 12.54
C ALA A 7 -15.99 13.46 13.19
N ASP A 8 -15.78 12.14 13.23
CA ASP A 8 -14.54 11.55 13.76
C ASP A 8 -13.48 11.37 12.66
N CYS A 9 -13.82 11.67 11.40
CA CYS A 9 -12.89 11.54 10.30
C CYS A 9 -11.79 12.59 10.42
N VAL A 10 -10.54 12.13 10.37
CA VAL A 10 -9.36 13.01 10.36
C VAL A 10 -9.27 13.84 9.07
N ASN A 11 -10.05 13.49 8.06
CA ASN A 11 -9.94 14.02 6.73
C ASN A 11 -11.33 14.28 6.14
N ASP A 12 -11.49 15.47 5.55
CA ASP A 12 -12.71 15.90 4.84
C ASP A 12 -12.66 15.57 3.34
N VAL A 13 -11.48 15.35 2.77
CA VAL A 13 -11.28 15.21 1.31
C VAL A 13 -10.44 13.99 0.96
N CYS A 14 -10.99 13.06 0.18
CA CYS A 14 -10.35 11.80 -0.20
C CYS A 14 -8.94 12.03 -0.82
N PRO A 15 -7.88 11.39 -0.29
CA PRO A 15 -6.50 11.60 -0.75
C PRO A 15 -6.23 11.01 -2.15
N TRP A 16 -7.12 10.15 -2.67
CA TRP A 16 -6.95 9.59 -4.02
C TRP A 16 -7.58 10.40 -5.12
N THR A 17 -8.77 10.95 -4.88
CA THR A 17 -9.57 11.59 -5.93
C THR A 17 -9.75 13.09 -5.71
N GLY A 18 -9.47 13.60 -4.50
CA GLY A 18 -9.76 14.99 -4.14
C GLY A 18 -11.25 15.30 -3.95
N LYS A 19 -12.11 14.28 -3.92
CA LYS A 19 -13.56 14.40 -3.68
C LYS A 19 -13.88 14.38 -2.17
N PRO A 20 -15.01 14.97 -1.73
CA PRO A 20 -15.42 14.92 -0.33
C PRO A 20 -15.60 13.47 0.15
N VAL A 21 -15.32 13.23 1.41
CA VAL A 21 -15.45 11.90 2.02
C VAL A 21 -16.92 11.50 2.18
N SER A 22 -17.19 10.20 2.03
CA SER A 22 -18.53 9.62 2.15
C SER A 22 -18.65 8.78 3.41
N GLY A 23 -19.76 8.94 4.13
CA GLY A 23 -20.04 8.20 5.37
C GLY A 23 -20.20 6.69 5.18
N THR A 24 -20.34 6.22 3.94
CA THR A 24 -20.44 4.79 3.60
C THR A 24 -19.08 4.15 3.29
N ALA A 25 -18.02 4.95 3.21
CA ALA A 25 -16.65 4.56 2.85
C ALA A 25 -15.64 5.00 3.91
N LEU A 26 -15.94 4.70 5.18
CA LEU A 26 -15.08 4.98 6.32
C LEU A 26 -14.27 3.74 6.72
N THR A 27 -13.05 3.94 7.21
CA THR A 27 -12.21 2.89 7.81
C THR A 27 -11.50 3.38 9.06
N LEU A 28 -11.08 2.47 9.92
CA LEU A 28 -10.22 2.76 11.06
C LEU A 28 -8.77 2.48 10.68
N TYR A 29 -7.92 3.48 10.84
CA TYR A 29 -6.49 3.39 10.61
C TYR A 29 -5.72 3.93 11.82
N LYS A 30 -4.90 3.09 12.45
CA LYS A 30 -4.12 3.43 13.67
C LYS A 30 -4.97 4.10 14.76
N GLY A 31 -6.20 3.62 14.97
CA GLY A 31 -7.14 4.15 15.96
C GLY A 31 -7.84 5.46 15.57
N LYS A 32 -7.62 5.97 14.34
CA LYS A 32 -8.27 7.17 13.79
C LYS A 32 -9.22 6.78 12.67
N VAL A 33 -10.32 7.53 12.51
CA VAL A 33 -11.24 7.31 11.38
C VAL A 33 -10.72 8.04 10.16
N VAL A 34 -10.61 7.35 9.04
CA VAL A 34 -10.23 7.91 7.75
C VAL A 34 -11.38 7.69 6.78
N GLY A 35 -11.80 8.76 6.12
CA GLY A 35 -12.86 8.74 5.12
C GLY A 35 -12.34 8.71 3.69
N PHE A 36 -13.10 8.05 2.81
CA PHE A 36 -12.86 7.99 1.38
C PHE A 36 -14.10 8.42 0.61
N ALA A 37 -13.91 8.81 -0.65
CA ALA A 37 -15.02 9.17 -1.53
C ALA A 37 -15.93 7.95 -1.83
N ASP A 38 -15.32 6.78 -2.05
CA ASP A 38 -16.00 5.55 -2.49
C ASP A 38 -15.44 4.30 -1.80
N ARG A 39 -16.20 3.22 -1.77
CA ARG A 39 -15.74 1.94 -1.19
C ARG A 39 -14.53 1.36 -1.92
N ALA A 40 -14.45 1.50 -3.25
CA ALA A 40 -13.28 1.06 -4.01
C ALA A 40 -12.00 1.79 -3.56
N ALA A 41 -12.12 3.09 -3.25
CA ALA A 41 -11.02 3.88 -2.72
C ALA A 41 -10.64 3.45 -1.28
N ARG A 42 -11.61 3.05 -0.47
CA ARG A 42 -11.31 2.44 0.84
C ARG A 42 -10.58 1.10 0.70
N ASP A 43 -11.04 0.25 -0.20
CA ASP A 43 -10.57 -1.13 -0.32
C ASP A 43 -9.14 -1.21 -0.86
N ALA A 44 -8.82 -0.41 -1.87
CA ALA A 44 -7.45 -0.39 -2.35
C ALA A 44 -6.51 0.28 -1.32
N PHE A 45 -6.98 1.21 -0.46
CA PHE A 45 -6.16 1.75 0.62
C PHE A 45 -5.84 0.67 1.65
N LEU A 46 -6.81 -0.17 2.01
CA LEU A 46 -6.58 -1.33 2.88
C LEU A 46 -5.57 -2.30 2.26
N ALA A 47 -5.68 -2.60 0.97
CA ALA A 47 -4.72 -3.46 0.27
C ALA A 47 -3.29 -2.86 0.27
N ALA A 48 -3.17 -1.55 0.00
CA ALA A 48 -1.89 -0.85 0.05
C ALA A 48 -1.31 -0.89 1.47
N MET A 49 -2.13 -0.67 2.49
CA MET A 49 -1.71 -0.77 3.88
C MET A 49 -1.16 -2.15 4.23
N VAL A 50 -1.86 -3.22 3.85
CA VAL A 50 -1.36 -4.60 4.06
C VAL A 50 -0.01 -4.79 3.36
N ALA A 51 0.14 -4.29 2.13
CA ALA A 51 1.39 -4.39 1.39
C ALA A 51 2.54 -3.63 2.08
N PHE A 52 2.27 -2.42 2.61
CA PHE A 52 3.26 -1.63 3.33
C PHE A 52 3.65 -2.27 4.66
N GLU A 53 2.70 -2.70 5.48
CA GLU A 53 2.99 -3.36 6.76
C GLU A 53 3.75 -4.67 6.55
N THR A 54 3.39 -5.44 5.52
CA THR A 54 4.12 -6.66 5.12
C THR A 54 5.56 -6.33 4.71
N ALA A 55 5.77 -5.24 3.97
CA ALA A 55 7.10 -4.80 3.56
C ALA A 55 7.94 -4.24 4.72
N ILE A 56 7.32 -3.67 5.75
CA ILE A 56 7.99 -3.18 6.97
C ILE A 56 8.42 -4.37 7.86
N LEU A 57 7.59 -5.39 7.97
CA LEU A 57 7.89 -6.60 8.75
C LEU A 57 8.90 -7.52 8.05
N ALA A 58 8.94 -7.50 6.71
CA ALA A 58 9.93 -8.24 5.95
C ALA A 58 11.32 -7.58 6.08
N PRO A 59 12.41 -8.38 6.17
CA PRO A 59 13.76 -7.82 6.07
C PRO A 59 13.91 -7.07 4.74
N PRO A 60 14.62 -5.92 4.73
CA PRO A 60 14.68 -5.06 3.55
C PRO A 60 15.39 -5.78 2.41
N VAL A 61 14.62 -6.39 1.51
CA VAL A 61 15.11 -6.72 0.18
C VAL A 61 15.21 -5.40 -0.56
N LEU A 62 16.44 -5.00 -0.88
CA LEU A 62 16.70 -3.81 -1.70
C LEU A 62 15.84 -3.94 -2.96
N LYS A 63 14.78 -3.11 -3.05
CA LYS A 63 14.01 -2.97 -4.28
C LYS A 63 14.92 -2.27 -5.27
N THR A 64 15.72 -3.04 -5.99
CA THR A 64 16.38 -2.52 -7.17
C THR A 64 15.26 -2.07 -8.09
N CYS A 65 15.16 -0.76 -8.34
CA CYS A 65 14.49 -0.28 -9.53
C CYS A 65 15.26 -0.91 -10.69
N THR A 66 14.84 -2.09 -11.14
CA THR A 66 15.29 -2.71 -12.38
C THR A 66 14.72 -1.93 -13.55
N ARG A 67 15.09 -0.65 -13.63
CA ARG A 67 15.40 -0.06 -14.91
C ARG A 67 16.69 -0.76 -15.34
N PRO A 68 16.69 -1.58 -16.41
CA PRO A 68 17.92 -2.19 -16.87
C PRO A 68 18.90 -1.06 -17.17
N LEU A 69 20.06 -1.07 -16.51
CA LEU A 69 21.22 -0.33 -16.98
C LEU A 69 21.64 -1.02 -18.29
N PRO A 70 21.55 -0.37 -19.46
CA PRO A 70 21.95 -1.00 -20.70
C PRO A 70 23.45 -1.33 -20.63
N GLY A 71 23.80 -2.61 -20.78
CA GLY A 71 25.18 -3.03 -21.07
C GLY A 71 25.86 -4.01 -20.12
N MET A 72 25.19 -4.60 -19.12
CA MET A 72 25.86 -5.59 -18.26
C MET A 72 25.65 -7.01 -18.79
N LEU A 73 26.55 -7.42 -19.69
CA LEU A 73 26.71 -8.80 -20.14
C LEU A 73 27.12 -9.65 -18.92
N LEU A 74 26.19 -10.43 -18.36
CA LEU A 74 26.50 -11.39 -17.31
C LEU A 74 27.32 -12.55 -17.90
N PRO A 75 28.50 -12.90 -17.36
CA PRO A 75 29.20 -14.10 -17.78
C PRO A 75 28.44 -15.34 -17.31
N SER A 76 28.21 -16.27 -18.24
CA SER A 76 27.66 -17.61 -17.99
C SER A 76 28.59 -18.38 -17.05
N ALA A 77 28.28 -18.40 -15.76
CA ALA A 77 29.00 -19.25 -14.81
C ALA A 77 28.56 -20.72 -15.00
N PRO A 78 29.48 -21.66 -15.23
CA PRO A 78 29.16 -23.08 -15.26
C PRO A 78 28.88 -23.59 -13.84
N VAL A 79 27.74 -24.24 -13.66
CA VAL A 79 27.34 -24.89 -12.42
C VAL A 79 28.19 -26.16 -12.23
N PRO A 80 28.93 -26.34 -11.12
CA PRO A 80 29.66 -27.58 -10.88
C PRO A 80 28.68 -28.67 -10.41
N ALA A 81 28.63 -29.78 -11.13
CA ALA A 81 27.96 -31.00 -10.69
C ALA A 81 28.81 -31.65 -9.58
N ALA A 82 28.23 -31.75 -8.39
CA ALA A 82 28.75 -32.53 -7.29
C ALA A 82 28.17 -33.95 -7.34
N ALA A 83 29.00 -34.91 -6.89
CA ALA A 83 28.78 -36.35 -6.67
C ALA A 83 29.07 -37.28 -7.86
#